data_AF-A0A926A8T1-F1
#
_entry.id   AF-A0A926A8T1-F1
#
_cell.length_a   1.000
_cell.length_b   1.000
_cell.length_c   1.000
_cell.angle_alpha   90.00
_cell.angle_beta   90.00
_cell.angle_gamma   90.00
#
_symmetry.space_group_name_H-M   'P 1'
#
loop_
_entity.id
_entity.type
_entity.pdbx_description
1 polymer ?
#
loop_
_entity_poly.entity_id
_entity_poly.type
_entity_poly.pdbx_seq_one_letter_code
_entity_poly.pdbx_strand_id
1 'polypeptide(L)' 'MTATERLRELGIELPEVAAPAGAYVPARRSGNLVFTAGQVPFVDGTLAA' A
#
# COMPACT_ATOMS: atom_id res chain seq x y z
N MET A 1 -20.92 -3.44 -3.35
CA MET A 1 -19.60 -3.70 -3.93
C MET A 1 -18.59 -2.79 -3.27
N THR A 2 -17.70 -3.35 -2.45
CA THR A 2 -16.58 -2.66 -1.78
C THR A 2 -15.34 -2.66 -2.67
N ALA A 3 -14.35 -1.82 -2.37
CA ALA A 3 -13.06 -1.86 -3.06
C ALA A 3 -12.38 -3.23 -2.96
N THR A 4 -12.44 -3.87 -1.78
CA THR A 4 -11.90 -5.21 -1.53
C THR A 4 -12.58 -6.29 -2.36
N GLU A 5 -13.92 -6.23 -2.51
CA GLU A 5 -14.65 -7.16 -3.37
C GLU A 5 -14.21 -7.05 -4.82
N ARG A 6 -14.05 -5.81 -5.33
CA ARG A 6 -13.63 -5.58 -6.72
C ARG A 6 -12.19 -6.05 -6.99
N LEU A 7 -11.28 -5.87 -6.04
CA LEU A 7 -9.91 -6.39 -6.16
C LEU A 7 -9.90 -7.92 -6.26
N ARG A 8 -10.71 -8.60 -5.44
CA ARG A 8 -10.84 -10.06 -5.47
C ARG A 8 -11.39 -10.57 -6.81
N GLU A 9 -12.40 -9.91 -7.39
CA GLU A 9 -12.93 -10.25 -8.72
C GLU A 9 -11.88 -10.17 -9.84
N LEU A 10 -10.91 -9.25 -9.69
CA LEU A 10 -9.80 -9.09 -10.64
C LEU A 10 -8.63 -10.05 -10.37
N GLY A 11 -8.72 -10.89 -9.32
CA GLY A 11 -7.61 -11.76 -8.91
C GLY A 11 -6.42 -11.00 -8.31
N ILE A 12 -6.66 -9.81 -7.75
CA ILE A 12 -5.63 -8.97 -7.12
C ILE A 12 -5.75 -9.09 -5.59
N GLU A 13 -4.72 -9.64 -4.96
CA GLU A 13 -4.55 -9.59 -3.51
C GLU A 13 -3.69 -8.37 -3.12
N LEU A 14 -4.04 -7.69 -2.03
CA LEU A 14 -3.25 -6.57 -1.54
C LEU A 14 -2.00 -7.09 -0.82
N PRO A 15 -0.80 -6.56 -1.14
CA PRO A 15 0.42 -6.96 -0.45
C PRO A 15 0.44 -6.41 0.98
N GLU A 16 1.36 -6.93 1.79
CA GLU A 16 1.71 -6.30 3.06
C GLU A 16 2.29 -4.90 2.83
N VAL A 17 2.09 -4.01 3.82
CA VAL A 17 2.62 -2.65 3.76
C VAL A 17 4.14 -2.69 3.86
N ALA A 18 4.82 -2.11 2.88
CA ALA A 18 6.27 -2.04 2.87
C ALA A 18 6.83 -1.30 4.10
N ALA A 19 7.94 -1.79 4.63
CA ALA A 19 8.67 -1.11 5.70
C ALA A 19 9.20 0.26 5.22
N PRO A 20 9.18 1.30 6.07
CA PRO A 20 9.78 2.59 5.73
C PRO A 20 11.29 2.47 5.42
N ALA A 21 11.75 3.13 4.37
CA ALA A 21 13.17 3.17 3.99
C ALA A 21 14.01 4.16 4.84
N GLY A 22 13.40 4.82 5.83
CA GLY A 22 14.03 5.82 6.67
C GLY A 22 13.15 6.22 7.86
N ALA A 23 13.47 7.33 8.51
CA ALA A 23 12.77 7.82 9.70
C ALA A 23 11.44 8.50 9.37
N TYR A 24 10.47 7.74 8.84
CA TYR A 24 9.11 8.18 8.55
C TYR A 24 8.11 7.04 8.74
N VAL A 25 6.81 7.33 8.67
CA VAL A 25 5.74 6.33 8.79
C VAL A 25 5.04 6.10 7.43
N PRO A 26 4.40 4.94 7.20
CA PRO A 26 3.78 4.62 5.91
C PRO A 26 2.65 5.58 5.49
N ALA A 27 1.89 6.09 6.46
CA ALA A 27 0.86 7.10 6.22
C ALA A 27 0.63 7.97 7.46
N ARG A 28 0.17 9.21 7.25
CA ARG A 28 -0.29 10.13 8.31
C ARG A 28 -1.65 10.70 7.95
N ARG A 29 -2.49 10.84 8.97
CA ARG A 29 -3.78 11.53 8.84
C ARG A 29 -3.67 12.97 9.32
N SER A 30 -4.27 13.90 8.57
CA SER A 30 -4.50 15.29 8.98
C SER A 30 -5.96 15.65 8.66
N GLY A 31 -6.77 15.89 9.69
CA GLY A 31 -8.21 16.12 9.52
C GLY A 31 -8.92 14.93 8.85
N ASN A 32 -9.46 15.15 7.65
CA ASN A 32 -10.12 14.15 6.81
C ASN A 32 -9.22 13.62 5.68
N LEU A 33 -7.94 14.02 5.62
CA LEU A 33 -6.99 13.59 4.59
C LEU A 33 -6.02 12.56 5.16
N VAL A 34 -5.69 11.55 4.35
CA VAL A 34 -4.63 10.56 4.63
C VAL A 34 -3.55 10.73 3.57
N PHE A 35 -2.33 11.04 4.00
CA PHE A 35 -1.15 11.20 3.16
C PHE A 35 -0.31 9.94 3.27
N THR A 36 -0.11 9.23 2.17
CA THR A 36 0.77 8.07 2.09
C THR A 36 2.20 8.52 1.76
N ALA A 37 3.18 7.79 2.28
CA ALA A 37 4.55 7.89 1.78
C ALA A 37 4.64 7.35 0.35
N GLY A 38 5.77 7.61 -0.33
CA GLY A 38 6.05 7.01 -1.63
C GLY A 38 5.97 5.49 -1.58
N GLN A 39 5.28 4.90 -2.56
CA GLN A 39 5.15 3.45 -2.71
C GLN A 39 6.02 3.00 -3.89
N VAL A 40 6.58 1.81 -3.78
CA VAL A 40 7.37 1.16 -4.85
C VAL A 40 6.76 -0.22 -5.13
N PRO A 41 6.98 -0.80 -6.33
CA PRO A 41 6.33 -2.05 -6.72
C PRO A 41 7.01 -3.26 -6.06
N PHE A 42 6.85 -3.42 -4.75
CA PHE A 42 7.27 -4.65 -4.07
C PHE A 42 6.33 -5.81 -4.40
N VAL A 43 6.90 -6.97 -4.71
CA VAL A 43 6.22 -8.26 -4.82
C VAL A 43 6.95 -9.24 -3.91
N ASP A 44 6.25 -9.85 -2.97
CA ASP A 44 6.80 -10.78 -1.98
C ASP A 44 8.06 -10.23 -1.27
N GLY A 45 8.02 -8.95 -0.89
CA GLY A 45 9.12 -8.26 -0.19
C GLY A 45 10.32 -7.88 -1.05
N THR A 46 10.30 -8.17 -2.36
CA THR A 46 11.38 -7.83 -3.31
C THR A 46 10.93 -6.78 -4.30
N LEU A 47 11.79 -5.83 -4.64
CA LEU A 47 11.46 -4.80 -5.63
C LEU A 47 11.30 -5.47 -7.00
N ALA A 48 10.12 -5.33 -7.62
CA ALA A 48 9.88 -5.83 -8.96
C ALA A 48 10.79 -5.11 -9.96
N ALA A 49 11.43 -5.90 -10.84
CA ALA A 49 12.31 -5.42 -11.90
C ALA A 49 11.54 -4.75 -13.05
#